data_AF-A0A2R6RD06-F1
#
_entry.id   AF-A0A2R6RD06-F1
#
_cell.length_a   1.000
_cell.length_b   1.000
_cell.length_c   1.000
_cell.angle_alpha   90.00
_cell.angle_beta   90.00
_cell.angle_gamma   90.00
#
_symmetry.space_group_name_H-M   'P 1'
#
loop_
_entity.id
_entity.type
_entity.pdbx_description
1 polymer ?
#
loop_
_entity_poly.entity_id
_entity_poly.type
_entity_poly.pdbx_seq_one_letter_code
_entity_poly.pdbx_strand_id
1 'polypeptide(L)'
;MDEPEEASSSNPNTKQNNKQSVLCEECKLNPSKYKCPGCSVRSCSLPCVKAHKQRTVCTGKRQQTQFVPLSQFDDNLILSDYNMLEDVKRIADSAQRMRLKLCGYSHFRLPFPLKGLRSAAANRRTKLLFLPSGMTKRETNRSYYNNRSLSVH
;
A
#
# COMPACT_ATOMS: atom_id res chain seq x y z
N MET A 1 -21.58 -58.70 -55.91
CA MET A 1 -22.51 -57.56 -55.85
C MET A 1 -22.52 -57.16 -54.41
N ASP A 2 -21.51 -56.35 -54.10
CA ASP A 2 -21.19 -55.83 -52.80
C ASP A 2 -21.93 -54.50 -52.67
N GLU A 3 -22.86 -54.41 -51.71
CA GLU A 3 -23.53 -53.17 -51.33
C GLU A 3 -23.18 -52.86 -49.87
N PRO A 4 -22.95 -51.60 -49.49
CA PRO A 4 -22.00 -51.23 -48.45
C PRO A 4 -22.65 -50.90 -47.09
N GLU A 5 -21.81 -50.97 -46.06
CA GLU A 5 -22.08 -50.59 -44.68
C GLU A 5 -22.27 -49.07 -44.54
N GLU A 6 -23.46 -48.65 -44.08
CA GLU A 6 -23.73 -47.27 -43.65
C GLU A 6 -23.33 -47.09 -42.18
N ALA A 7 -22.13 -46.54 -41.98
CA ALA A 7 -21.61 -46.10 -40.70
C ALA A 7 -22.36 -44.85 -40.20
N SER A 8 -23.21 -45.03 -39.18
CA SER A 8 -23.89 -43.90 -38.53
C SER A 8 -22.90 -43.09 -37.68
N SER A 9 -22.80 -41.82 -38.06
CA SER A 9 -21.87 -40.83 -37.52
C SER A 9 -22.05 -40.57 -36.03
N SER A 10 -20.92 -40.55 -35.32
CA SER A 10 -20.76 -40.13 -33.94
C SER A 10 -21.09 -38.65 -33.77
N ASN A 11 -22.11 -38.34 -32.98
CA ASN A 11 -22.45 -36.97 -32.56
C ASN A 11 -21.48 -36.51 -31.46
N PRO A 12 -20.64 -35.46 -31.66
CA PRO A 12 -19.89 -34.86 -30.58
C PRO A 12 -20.79 -33.89 -29.80
N ASN A 13 -21.23 -34.38 -28.65
CA ASN A 13 -21.93 -33.65 -27.61
C ASN A 13 -21.09 -32.44 -27.15
N THR A 14 -21.38 -31.27 -27.71
CA THR A 14 -20.70 -30.02 -27.35
C THR A 14 -21.29 -29.52 -26.04
N LYS A 15 -20.62 -29.86 -24.92
CA LYS A 15 -20.88 -29.29 -23.59
C LYS A 15 -20.60 -27.78 -23.62
N GLN A 16 -21.61 -26.99 -23.96
CA GLN A 16 -21.56 -25.54 -23.82
C GLN A 16 -21.58 -25.20 -22.33
N ASN A 17 -20.39 -25.02 -21.77
CA ASN A 17 -20.16 -24.54 -20.42
C ASN A 17 -20.56 -23.06 -20.41
N ASN A 18 -21.83 -22.78 -20.12
CA ASN A 18 -22.43 -21.45 -20.13
C ASN A 18 -21.88 -20.60 -18.97
N LYS A 19 -20.63 -20.12 -19.10
CA LYS A 19 -20.04 -19.11 -18.22
C LYS A 19 -20.77 -17.79 -18.46
N GLN A 20 -21.85 -17.56 -17.73
CA GLN A 20 -22.50 -16.26 -17.67
C GLN A 20 -21.47 -15.22 -17.21
N SER A 21 -21.07 -14.32 -18.10
CA SER A 21 -20.12 -13.26 -17.80
C SER A 21 -20.77 -12.28 -16.84
N VAL A 22 -20.25 -12.19 -15.61
CA VAL A 22 -20.79 -11.26 -14.61
C VAL A 22 -20.53 -9.83 -15.07
N LEU A 23 -21.60 -9.05 -15.25
CA LEU A 23 -21.53 -7.66 -15.69
C LEU A 23 -20.89 -6.76 -14.63
N CYS A 24 -20.36 -5.61 -15.08
CA CYS A 24 -19.85 -4.57 -14.19
C CYS A 24 -20.97 -4.01 -13.31
N GLU A 25 -20.74 -3.90 -12.00
CA GLU A 25 -21.72 -3.37 -11.06
C GLU A 25 -21.88 -1.84 -11.14
N GLU A 26 -20.89 -1.14 -11.70
CA GLU A 26 -20.92 0.31 -11.87
C GLU A 26 -21.59 0.74 -13.18
N CYS A 27 -21.10 0.27 -14.33
CA CYS A 27 -21.67 0.67 -15.62
C CYS A 27 -22.74 -0.29 -16.15
N LYS A 28 -22.76 -1.55 -15.71
CA LYS A 28 -23.70 -2.61 -16.17
C LYS A 28 -23.71 -2.88 -17.68
N LEU A 29 -22.86 -2.22 -18.47
CA LEU A 29 -22.79 -2.37 -19.91
C LEU A 29 -21.81 -3.47 -20.35
N ASN A 30 -20.69 -3.60 -19.64
CA ASN A 30 -19.58 -4.46 -20.03
C ASN A 30 -19.38 -5.59 -19.02
N PRO A 31 -18.84 -6.75 -19.45
CA PRO A 31 -18.44 -7.80 -18.53
C PRO A 31 -17.36 -7.29 -17.57
N SER A 32 -17.45 -7.70 -16.31
CA SER A 32 -16.48 -7.33 -15.28
C SER A 32 -15.12 -7.97 -15.53
N LYS A 33 -14.05 -7.22 -15.27
CA LYS A 33 -12.65 -7.65 -15.43
C LYS A 33 -11.89 -7.63 -14.11
N TYR A 34 -12.30 -6.78 -13.17
CA TYR A 34 -11.63 -6.56 -11.90
C TYR A 34 -12.62 -6.71 -10.75
N LYS A 35 -12.11 -7.11 -9.58
CA LYS A 35 -12.85 -7.18 -8.32
C LYS A 35 -12.13 -6.37 -7.25
N CYS A 36 -12.85 -5.48 -6.57
CA CYS A 36 -12.26 -4.67 -5.51
C CYS A 36 -11.94 -5.52 -4.27
N PRO A 37 -10.71 -5.49 -3.71
CA PRO A 37 -10.36 -6.31 -2.55
C PRO A 37 -10.97 -5.79 -1.23
N GLY A 38 -11.46 -4.55 -1.20
CA GLY A 38 -12.09 -3.95 -0.01
C GLY A 38 -13.58 -4.24 0.10
N CYS A 39 -14.34 -4.03 -0.98
CA CYS A 39 -15.80 -4.15 -1.00
C CYS A 39 -16.34 -5.23 -1.95
N SER A 40 -15.46 -6.00 -2.61
CA SER A 40 -15.83 -7.05 -3.57
C SER A 40 -16.59 -6.60 -4.82
N VAL A 41 -16.79 -5.30 -5.03
CA VAL A 41 -17.46 -4.74 -6.21
C VAL A 41 -16.72 -5.10 -7.50
N ARG A 42 -17.49 -5.57 -8.50
CA ARG A 42 -16.96 -5.95 -9.81
C ARG A 42 -16.99 -4.79 -10.80
N SER A 43 -15.86 -4.54 -11.45
CA SER A 43 -15.67 -3.42 -12.38
C SER A 43 -15.06 -3.88 -13.70
N CYS A 44 -15.43 -3.23 -14.82
CA CYS A 44 -14.89 -3.58 -16.14
C CYS A 44 -13.61 -2.81 -16.51
N SER A 45 -13.35 -1.67 -15.87
CA SER A 45 -12.28 -0.75 -16.25
C SER A 45 -11.90 0.20 -15.10
N LEU A 46 -10.74 0.88 -15.24
CA LEU A 46 -10.26 1.87 -14.28
C LEU A 46 -11.25 3.00 -13.94
N PRO A 47 -12.01 3.61 -14.88
CA PRO A 47 -13.01 4.61 -14.51
C PRO A 47 -14.10 4.02 -13.60
N CYS A 48 -14.55 2.78 -13.85
CA CYS A 48 -15.49 2.10 -12.95
C CYS A 48 -14.85 1.80 -11.58
N VAL A 49 -13.55 1.49 -11.53
CA VAL A 49 -12.83 1.34 -10.26
C VAL A 49 -12.82 2.66 -9.48
N LYS A 50 -12.55 3.79 -10.14
CA LYS A 50 -12.51 5.11 -9.48
C LYS A 50 -13.90 5.57 -9.05
N ALA A 51 -14.91 5.38 -9.90
CA ALA A 51 -16.29 5.77 -9.64
C ALA A 51 -16.83 5.06 -8.39
N HIS A 52 -16.68 3.73 -8.26
CA HIS A 52 -17.17 3.05 -7.06
C HIS A 52 -16.44 3.51 -5.81
N LYS A 53 -15.12 3.73 -5.88
CA LYS A 53 -14.33 4.21 -4.73
C LYS A 53 -14.82 5.56 -4.22
N GLN A 54 -15.17 6.47 -5.13
CA GLN A 54 -15.75 7.76 -4.78
C GLN A 54 -17.17 7.61 -4.22
N ARG A 55 -18.04 6.85 -4.89
CA ARG A 55 -19.45 6.66 -4.52
C ARG A 55 -19.64 5.93 -3.19
N THR A 56 -18.83 4.91 -2.92
CA THR A 56 -18.92 4.06 -1.72
C THR A 56 -17.91 4.42 -0.65
N VAL A 57 -17.12 5.48 -0.85
CA VAL A 57 -16.02 5.88 0.04
C VAL A 57 -15.08 4.70 0.33
N CYS A 58 -14.80 3.90 -0.70
CA CYS A 58 -13.98 2.71 -0.56
C CYS A 58 -12.50 3.04 -0.74
N THR A 59 -11.66 2.65 0.22
CA THR A 59 -10.20 2.77 0.14
C THR A 59 -9.60 1.87 -0.95
N GLY A 60 -10.31 0.80 -1.32
CA GLY A 60 -9.84 -0.23 -2.24
C GLY A 60 -8.73 -1.12 -1.66
N LYS A 61 -8.56 -1.12 -0.34
CA LYS A 61 -7.68 -2.02 0.40
C LYS A 61 -8.52 -2.98 1.23
N ARG A 62 -8.09 -4.23 1.33
CA ARG A 62 -8.72 -5.22 2.23
C ARG A 62 -8.50 -4.77 3.67
N GLN A 63 -9.54 -4.82 4.50
CA GLN A 63 -9.41 -4.61 5.95
C GLN A 63 -8.77 -5.86 6.55
N GLN A 64 -7.48 -5.79 6.88
CA GLN A 64 -6.72 -6.95 7.36
C GLN A 64 -6.97 -7.23 8.85
N THR A 65 -7.31 -6.21 9.65
CA THR A 65 -7.37 -6.31 11.12
C THR A 65 -8.81 -6.27 11.66
N GLN A 66 -9.77 -6.79 10.90
CA GLN A 66 -11.16 -6.87 11.36
C GLN A 66 -11.28 -7.95 12.44
N PHE A 67 -12.00 -7.65 13.52
CA PHE A 67 -12.28 -8.64 14.56
C PHE A 67 -13.11 -9.79 13.99
N VAL A 68 -12.65 -11.02 14.22
CA VAL A 68 -13.35 -12.25 13.86
C VAL A 68 -13.56 -13.06 15.13
N PRO A 69 -14.80 -13.49 15.45
CA PRO A 69 -15.06 -14.35 16.60
C PRO A 69 -14.37 -15.71 16.41
N LEU A 70 -13.97 -16.35 17.52
CA LEU A 70 -13.24 -17.63 17.48
C LEU A 70 -13.99 -18.72 16.70
N SER A 71 -15.32 -18.68 16.67
CA SER A 71 -16.14 -19.64 15.91
C SER A 71 -15.99 -19.53 14.39
N GLN A 72 -15.47 -18.42 13.87
CA GLN A 72 -15.26 -18.16 12.44
C GLN A 72 -13.75 -18.04 12.11
N PHE A 73 -12.90 -18.48 13.04
CA PHE A 73 -11.46 -18.40 12.89
C PHE A 73 -10.96 -19.59 12.05
N ASP A 74 -10.71 -19.33 10.76
CA ASP A 74 -10.26 -20.32 9.78
C ASP A 74 -8.74 -20.23 9.53
N ASP A 75 -8.14 -21.30 9.00
CA ASP A 75 -6.73 -21.35 8.61
C ASP A 75 -6.33 -20.25 7.60
N ASN A 76 -7.27 -19.85 6.74
CA ASN A 76 -7.08 -18.75 5.81
C ASN A 76 -6.82 -17.41 6.51
N LEU A 77 -7.40 -17.22 7.70
CA LEU A 77 -7.19 -16.02 8.51
C LEU A 77 -5.79 -16.06 9.13
N ILE A 78 -5.35 -17.21 9.63
CA ILE A 78 -3.98 -17.41 10.14
C ILE A 78 -2.93 -17.04 9.08
N LEU A 79 -3.11 -17.54 7.85
CA LEU A 79 -2.21 -17.22 6.74
C LEU A 79 -2.24 -15.74 6.37
N SER A 80 -3.43 -15.11 6.41
CA SER A 80 -3.58 -13.68 6.17
C SER A 80 -2.81 -12.85 7.21
N ASP A 81 -2.91 -13.21 8.49
CA ASP A 81 -2.23 -12.53 9.58
C ASP A 81 -0.71 -12.72 9.53
N TYR A 82 -0.26 -13.94 9.23
CA TYR A 82 1.15 -14.22 9.01
C TYR A 82 1.73 -13.36 7.88
N ASN A 83 1.05 -13.31 6.74
CA ASN A 83 1.48 -12.49 5.60
C ASN A 83 1.49 -10.99 5.95
N MET A 84 0.52 -10.51 6.73
CA MET A 84 0.52 -9.14 7.24
C MET A 84 1.78 -8.86 8.07
N LEU A 85 2.14 -9.74 9.00
CA LEU A 85 3.33 -9.57 9.83
C LEU A 85 4.63 -9.58 9.02
N GLU A 86 4.75 -10.46 8.02
CA GLU A 86 5.92 -10.50 7.15
C GLU A 86 6.02 -9.26 6.25
N ASP A 87 4.88 -8.74 5.76
CA ASP A 87 4.83 -7.48 5.03
C ASP A 87 5.27 -6.30 5.90
N VAL A 88 4.81 -6.24 7.16
CA VAL A 88 5.22 -5.21 8.12
C VAL A 88 6.73 -5.27 8.37
N LYS A 89 7.27 -6.47 8.61
CA LYS A 89 8.72 -6.69 8.76
C LYS A 89 9.48 -6.22 7.53
N ARG A 90 9.05 -6.61 6.33
CA ARG A 90 9.67 -6.17 5.07
C ARG A 90 9.67 -4.65 4.91
N ILE A 91 8.58 -3.98 5.28
CA ILE A 91 8.48 -2.51 5.25
C ILE A 91 9.44 -1.88 6.25
N ALA A 92 9.48 -2.40 7.48
CA ALA A 92 10.39 -1.92 8.53
C ALA A 92 11.86 -2.06 8.12
N ASP A 93 12.26 -3.22 7.59
CA ASP A 93 13.61 -3.47 7.09
C ASP A 93 13.97 -2.54 5.93
N SER A 94 13.03 -2.32 5.01
CA SER A 94 13.22 -1.42 3.88
C SER A 94 13.38 0.03 4.34
N ALA A 95 12.59 0.46 5.33
CA ALA A 95 12.73 1.77 5.94
C ALA A 95 14.07 1.92 6.68
N GLN A 96 14.52 0.90 7.41
CA GLN A 96 15.81 0.89 8.08
C GLN A 96 16.97 1.00 7.08
N ARG A 97 16.94 0.24 5.99
CA ARG A 97 17.95 0.35 4.92
C ARG A 97 17.94 1.72 4.24
N MET A 98 16.75 2.26 3.98
CA MET A 98 16.58 3.58 3.36
C MET A 98 17.04 4.71 4.29
N ARG A 99 16.87 4.55 5.61
CA ARG A 99 17.30 5.54 6.61
C ARG A 99 18.78 5.86 6.52
N LEU A 100 19.65 4.87 6.28
CA LEU A 100 21.08 5.13 6.09
C LEU A 100 21.35 6.04 4.88
N LYS A 101 20.62 5.85 3.79
CA LYS A 101 20.72 6.65 2.57
C LYS A 101 20.21 8.08 2.76
N LEU A 102 19.05 8.25 3.40
CA LEU A 102 18.41 9.56 3.59
C LEU A 102 19.02 10.39 4.71
N CYS A 103 19.46 9.74 5.79
CA CYS A 103 19.91 10.42 7.00
C CYS A 103 21.43 10.61 7.08
N GLY A 104 22.21 9.99 6.19
CA GLY A 104 23.68 10.12 6.10
C GLY A 104 24.46 9.67 7.33
N TYR A 105 23.79 9.46 8.47
CA TYR A 105 24.36 9.09 9.75
C TYR A 105 23.60 7.87 10.30
N SER A 106 24.36 6.82 10.62
CA SER A 106 23.85 5.59 11.25
C SER A 106 23.33 5.82 12.68
N HIS A 107 23.72 6.92 13.31
CA HIS A 107 23.34 7.28 14.68
C HIS A 107 22.68 8.65 14.73
N PHE A 108 21.89 8.90 15.79
CA PHE A 108 21.27 10.19 16.13
C PHE A 108 22.28 11.30 16.48
N ARG A 109 23.47 11.30 15.85
CA ARG A 109 24.47 12.34 16.05
C ARG A 109 24.15 13.53 15.17
N LEU A 110 23.85 14.63 15.85
CA LEU A 110 23.62 15.91 15.22
C LEU A 110 24.93 16.40 14.55
N PRO A 111 24.90 16.86 13.28
CA PRO A 111 26.04 17.49 12.61
C PRO A 111 26.65 18.64 13.42
N PHE A 112 27.94 18.89 13.26
CA PHE A 112 28.68 19.89 14.03
C PHE A 112 28.05 21.29 14.00
N PRO A 113 27.59 21.84 12.85
CA PRO A 113 26.97 23.17 12.80
C PRO A 113 25.69 23.27 13.66
N LEU A 114 24.89 22.21 13.67
CA LEU A 114 23.63 22.15 14.41
C LEU A 114 23.84 21.96 15.92
N LYS A 115 24.98 21.40 16.35
CA LYS A 115 25.33 21.32 17.78
C LYS A 115 25.47 22.71 18.40
N GLY A 116 26.15 23.64 17.72
CA GLY A 116 26.30 25.02 18.18
C GLY A 116 24.96 25.72 18.34
N LEU A 117 24.08 25.57 17.34
CA LEU A 117 22.72 26.10 17.38
C LEU A 117 21.89 25.55 18.55
N ARG A 118 21.99 24.25 18.83
CA ARG A 118 21.31 23.64 19.98
C ARG A 118 21.80 24.21 21.31
N SER A 119 23.12 24.34 21.47
CA SER A 119 23.72 24.91 22.69
C SER A 119 23.35 26.38 22.87
N ALA A 120 23.39 27.17 21.79
CA ALA A 120 22.98 28.57 21.82
C ALA A 120 21.49 28.74 22.21
N ALA A 121 20.60 27.89 21.67
CA ALA A 121 19.20 27.87 22.05
C ALA A 121 19.02 27.48 23.53
N ALA A 122 19.75 26.46 24.00
CA ALA A 122 19.70 26.01 25.39
C ALA A 122 20.17 27.10 26.37
N ASN A 123 21.24 27.83 26.04
CA ASN A 123 21.72 28.98 26.82
C ASN A 123 20.67 30.10 26.91
N ARG A 124 19.82 30.23 25.89
CA ARG A 124 18.67 31.14 25.86
C ARG A 124 17.39 30.49 26.42
N ARG A 125 17.52 29.41 27.20
CA ARG A 125 16.41 28.65 27.81
C ARG A 125 15.36 28.13 26.81
N THR A 126 15.75 27.90 25.57
CA THR A 126 14.88 27.37 24.50
C THR A 126 15.29 25.94 24.14
N LYS A 127 14.34 25.00 24.23
CA LYS A 127 14.58 23.58 23.86
C LYS A 127 14.39 23.38 22.36
N LEU A 128 15.50 23.28 21.63
CA LEU A 128 15.48 23.04 20.18
C LEU A 128 15.52 21.54 19.84
N LEU A 129 14.52 21.07 19.09
CA LEU A 129 14.44 19.72 18.54
C LEU A 129 14.59 19.77 17.02
N PHE A 130 15.47 18.92 16.47
CA PHE A 130 15.68 18.84 15.03
C PHE A 130 14.84 17.72 14.43
N LEU A 131 14.15 18.03 13.33
CA LEU A 131 13.49 17.01 12.52
C LEU A 131 14.52 16.06 11.89
N PRO A 132 14.15 14.83 11.54
CA PRO A 132 14.97 13.93 10.72
C PRO A 132 15.38 14.52 9.37
N SER A 133 16.44 13.97 8.78
CA SER A 133 16.82 14.27 7.40
C SER A 133 15.75 13.77 6.42
N GLY A 134 15.56 14.46 5.29
CA GLY A 134 14.52 14.13 4.30
C GLY A 134 13.12 14.68 4.60
N MET A 135 12.95 15.43 5.69
CA MET A 135 11.72 16.18 5.94
C MET A 135 11.83 17.58 5.34
N THR A 136 10.87 17.96 4.48
CA THR A 136 10.82 19.27 3.81
C THR A 136 10.94 20.46 4.77
N LYS A 137 10.32 20.37 5.95
CA LYS A 137 10.43 21.38 7.02
C LYS A 137 11.86 21.56 7.53
N ARG A 138 12.68 20.51 7.56
CA ARG A 138 14.10 20.60 7.92
C ARG A 138 14.92 21.20 6.79
N GLU A 139 14.65 20.78 5.55
CA GLU A 139 15.39 21.23 4.36
C GLU A 139 15.17 22.72 4.07
N THR A 140 13.98 23.22 4.35
CA THR A 140 13.64 24.64 4.22
C THR A 140 14.11 25.47 5.42
N ASN A 141 14.44 24.84 6.55
CA ASN A 141 14.93 25.54 7.73
C ASN A 141 16.36 26.05 7.46
N ARG A 142 16.51 27.37 7.45
CA ARG A 142 17.79 28.06 7.26
C ARG A 142 18.40 28.54 8.57
N SER A 143 17.87 28.13 9.72
CA SER A 143 18.35 28.63 10.99
C SER A 143 19.75 28.14 11.29
N TYR A 144 20.64 29.04 11.68
CA TYR A 144 22.03 28.75 11.97
C TYR A 144 22.57 29.60 13.12
N TYR A 145 23.65 29.14 13.73
CA TYR A 145 24.33 29.87 14.79
C TYR A 145 25.60 30.51 14.26
N ASN A 146 25.71 31.82 14.41
CA ASN A 146 26.90 32.58 14.06
C ASN A 146 27.81 32.70 15.29
N ASN A 147 28.95 32.01 15.27
CA ASN A 147 29.93 32.05 16.37
C ASN A 147 30.61 33.42 16.52
N ARG A 148 30.70 34.24 15.45
CA ARG A 148 31.38 35.54 15.49
C ARG A 148 30.52 36.60 16.18
N SER A 149 29.23 36.61 15.90
CA SER A 149 28.26 37.55 16.49
C SER A 149 27.51 36.97 17.70
N LEU A 150 27.77 35.70 18.05
CA LEU A 150 27.08 34.95 19.12
C LEU A 150 25.55 35.00 19.00
N SER A 151 25.04 35.04 17.76
CA SER A 151 23.62 35.18 17.43
C SER A 151 23.09 33.98 16.67
N VAL A 152 21.80 33.69 16.87
CA VAL A 152 21.02 32.72 16.09
C VAL A 152 20.25 33.48 15.04
N HIS A 153 20.33 33.03 13.78
CA HIS A 153 19.55 33.51 12.64
C HIS A 153 18.66 32.39 12.10
#